data_AF-C9LJ95-F1
#
_entry.id   AF-C9LJ95-F1
#
_cell.length_a   1.000
_cell.length_b   1.000
_cell.length_c   1.000
_cell.angle_alpha   90.00
_cell.angle_beta   90.00
_cell.angle_gamma   90.00
#
_symmetry.space_group_name_H-M   'P 1'
#
loop_
_entity.id
_entity.type
_entity.pdbx_description
1 polymer ?
#
loop_
_entity_poly.entity_id
_entity_poly.type
_entity_poly.pdbx_seq_one_letter_code
_entity_poly.pdbx_strand_id
1 'polypeptide(L)'
;MSQGKERQEPVSHPVSLLCGYLGISRQGYYRHVDRSLELDVLRSSIVFYAQELRSSLPKAGIRILYELCRRKYADKFTIGRDQCYELFRSNGLCLRRRKR
;
A
#
# COMPACT_ATOMS: atom_id res chain seq x y z
N MET A 1 20.41 -38.02 17.85
CA MET A 1 18.94 -38.06 17.96
C MET A 1 18.39 -36.72 17.49
N SER A 2 18.20 -36.59 16.18
CA SER A 2 17.70 -35.36 15.55
C SER A 2 16.19 -35.26 15.77
N GLN A 3 15.72 -34.21 16.43
CA GLN A 3 14.31 -33.83 16.36
C GLN A 3 14.10 -32.99 15.11
N GLY A 4 13.55 -33.61 14.07
CA GLY A 4 13.04 -32.92 12.89
C GLY A 4 11.81 -32.11 13.31
N LYS A 5 11.91 -30.79 13.19
CA LYS A 5 10.78 -29.87 13.35
C LYS A 5 9.97 -29.92 12.06
N GLU A 6 8.88 -30.68 12.06
CA GLU A 6 7.90 -30.70 10.97
C GLU A 6 7.47 -29.25 10.67
N ARG A 7 7.90 -28.76 9.51
CA ARG A 7 7.39 -27.52 8.95
C ARG A 7 6.00 -27.84 8.42
N GLN A 8 4.96 -27.41 9.15
CA GLN A 8 3.60 -27.45 8.62
C GLN A 8 3.57 -26.57 7.37
N GLU A 9 3.44 -27.22 6.20
CA GLU A 9 3.18 -26.55 4.93
C GLU A 9 1.84 -25.80 5.02
N PRO A 10 1.74 -24.57 4.47
CA PRO A 10 0.51 -23.80 4.54
C PRO A 10 -0.60 -24.52 3.75
N VAL A 11 -1.59 -25.05 4.47
CA VAL A 11 -2.74 -25.74 3.87
C VAL A 11 -3.59 -24.74 3.09
N SER A 12 -3.52 -24.79 1.76
CA SER A 12 -4.34 -23.97 0.87
C SER A 12 -5.75 -24.55 0.79
N HIS A 13 -6.73 -23.79 1.29
CA HIS A 13 -8.14 -24.16 1.23
C HIS A 13 -8.80 -23.51 0.00
N PRO A 14 -9.77 -24.18 -0.65
CA PRO A 14 -10.45 -23.59 -1.80
C PRO A 14 -11.24 -22.34 -1.38
N VAL A 15 -11.16 -21.28 -2.19
CA VAL A 15 -11.82 -19.99 -1.94
C VAL A 15 -13.33 -20.15 -1.69
N SER A 16 -13.99 -21.11 -2.35
CA SER A 16 -15.41 -21.42 -2.14
C SER A 16 -15.73 -21.82 -0.70
N LEU A 17 -14.87 -22.65 -0.08
CA LEU A 17 -15.05 -23.11 1.30
C LEU A 17 -14.90 -21.94 2.28
N LEU A 18 -13.84 -21.13 2.11
CA LEU A 18 -13.57 -19.97 2.96
C LEU A 18 -14.67 -18.91 2.82
N CYS A 19 -15.13 -18.63 1.59
CA CYS A 19 -16.25 -17.73 1.34
C CYS A 19 -17.53 -18.21 2.03
N GLY A 20 -17.81 -19.52 1.98
CA GLY A 20 -18.96 -20.11 2.67
C GLY A 20 -18.87 -19.96 4.19
N TYR A 21 -17.69 -20.20 4.77
CA TYR A 21 -17.45 -20.03 6.21
C TYR A 21 -17.59 -18.57 6.67
N LEU A 22 -17.06 -17.63 5.90
CA LEU A 22 -17.07 -16.19 6.21
C LEU A 22 -18.39 -15.49 5.84
N GLY A 23 -19.34 -16.20 5.22
CA GLY A 23 -20.62 -15.62 4.79
C GLY A 23 -20.50 -14.58 3.67
N ILE A 24 -19.46 -14.67 2.82
CA ILE A 24 -19.24 -13.76 1.70
C ILE A 24 -19.43 -14.49 0.36
N SER A 25 -19.81 -13.75 -0.69
CA SER A 25 -19.87 -14.34 -2.03
C SER A 25 -18.48 -14.44 -2.66
N ARG A 26 -18.26 -15.48 -3.47
CA ARG A 26 -17.02 -15.63 -4.27
C ARG A 26 -16.74 -14.40 -5.14
N GLN A 27 -17.78 -13.83 -5.74
CA GLN A 27 -17.65 -12.61 -6.54
C GLN A 27 -17.24 -11.40 -5.70
N GLY A 28 -17.76 -11.29 -4.47
CA GLY A 28 -17.37 -10.24 -3.54
C GLY A 28 -15.90 -10.36 -3.13
N TYR A 29 -15.43 -11.58 -2.89
CA TYR A 29 -14.01 -11.85 -2.63
C TYR A 29 -13.11 -11.39 -3.78
N TYR A 30 -13.35 -11.83 -5.02
CA TYR A 30 -12.50 -11.44 -6.13
C TYR A 30 -12.55 -9.94 -6.44
N ARG A 31 -13.74 -9.31 -6.36
CA ARG A 31 -13.84 -7.85 -6.48
C ARG A 31 -13.02 -7.11 -5.44
N HIS A 32 -12.97 -7.61 -4.21
CA HIS A 32 -12.12 -7.05 -3.17
C HIS A 32 -10.63 -7.23 -3.50
N VAL A 33 -10.23 -8.43 -3.93
CA VAL A 33 -8.84 -8.72 -4.34
C VAL A 33 -8.40 -7.80 -5.47
N ASP A 34 -9.20 -7.66 -6.53
CA ASP A 34 -8.89 -6.79 -7.67
C ASP A 34 -8.73 -5.33 -7.22
N ARG A 35 -9.66 -4.83 -6.38
CA ARG A 35 -9.55 -3.49 -5.80
C ARG A 35 -8.31 -3.32 -4.93
N SER A 36 -7.94 -4.33 -4.13
CA SER A 36 -6.72 -4.30 -3.33
C SER A 36 -5.49 -4.19 -4.22
N LEU A 37 -5.45 -4.95 -5.31
CA LEU A 37 -4.35 -4.89 -6.28
C LEU A 37 -4.25 -3.51 -6.95
N GLU A 38 -5.37 -2.93 -7.40
CA GLU A 38 -5.41 -1.58 -7.96
C GLU A 38 -4.88 -0.52 -6.97
N LEU A 39 -5.27 -0.63 -5.70
CA LEU A 39 -4.77 0.26 -4.65
C LEU A 39 -3.27 0.09 -4.41
N ASP A 40 -2.74 -1.12 -4.49
CA ASP A 40 -1.30 -1.37 -4.30
C ASP A 40 -0.47 -0.86 -5.48
N VAL A 41 -0.99 -0.96 -6.70
CA VAL A 41 -0.39 -0.32 -7.89
C VAL A 41 -0.38 1.21 -7.74
N LEU A 42 -1.48 1.80 -7.26
CA LEU A 42 -1.57 3.24 -7.03
C LEU A 42 -0.60 3.70 -5.93
N ARG A 43 -0.52 2.97 -4.81
CA ARG A 43 0.43 3.24 -3.72
C ARG A 43 1.86 3.21 -4.21
N SER A 44 2.23 2.18 -4.96
CA SER A 44 3.56 2.05 -5.55
C SER A 44 3.87 3.22 -6.48
N SER A 45 2.92 3.56 -7.37
CA SER A 45 3.04 4.70 -8.29
C SER A 45 3.27 6.03 -7.55
N ILE A 46 2.53 6.27 -6.46
CA ILE A 46 2.68 7.47 -5.63
C ILE A 46 4.05 7.52 -4.98
N VAL A 47 4.57 6.40 -4.48
CA VAL A 47 5.91 6.32 -3.88
C VAL A 47 6.98 6.66 -4.93
N PHE A 48 6.91 6.07 -6.12
CA PHE A 48 7.85 6.35 -7.21
C PHE A 48 7.83 7.83 -7.59
N TYR A 49 6.66 8.42 -7.78
CA TYR A 49 6.53 9.83 -8.13
C TYR A 49 7.04 10.75 -6.99
N ALA A 50 6.75 10.40 -5.74
CA ALA A 50 7.24 11.16 -4.59
C ALA A 50 8.78 11.10 -4.45
N GLN A 51 9.42 9.98 -4.82
CA GLN A 51 10.88 9.88 -4.88
C GLN A 51 11.45 10.82 -5.96
N GLU A 52 10.84 10.86 -7.14
CA GLU A 52 11.22 11.81 -8.21
C GLU A 52 11.06 13.27 -7.75
N LEU A 53 9.96 13.57 -7.06
CA LEU A 53 9.73 14.89 -6.45
C LEU A 53 10.78 15.23 -5.38
N ARG A 54 11.33 14.25 -4.66
CA ARG A 54 12.40 14.52 -3.69
C ARG A 54 13.73 14.86 -4.35
N SER A 55 13.99 14.35 -5.55
CA SER A 55 15.17 14.73 -6.33
C SER A 55 15.07 16.18 -6.84
N SER A 56 13.88 16.62 -7.25
CA SER A 56 13.65 17.99 -7.75
C SER A 56 13.39 19.01 -6.63
N LEU A 57 12.69 18.60 -5.55
CA LEU A 57 12.26 19.44 -4.45
C LEU A 57 12.69 18.85 -3.09
N PRO A 58 13.98 18.88 -2.76
CA PRO A 58 14.53 18.16 -1.60
C PRO A 58 14.00 18.64 -0.25
N LYS A 59 13.53 19.90 -0.16
CA LYS A 59 12.99 20.51 1.08
C LYS A 59 11.47 20.64 1.08
N ALA A 60 10.77 20.10 0.09
CA ALA A 60 9.32 20.18 0.07
C ALA A 60 8.70 19.44 1.27
N GLY A 61 7.76 20.11 1.94
CA GLY A 61 7.01 19.52 3.04
C GLY A 61 6.03 18.45 2.55
N ILE A 62 5.62 17.55 3.46
CA ILE A 62 4.73 16.44 3.14
C ILE A 62 3.38 16.87 2.54
N ARG A 63 2.86 18.03 2.96
CA ARG A 63 1.63 18.61 2.41
C ARG A 63 1.76 18.98 0.94
N ILE A 64 2.93 19.48 0.54
CA ILE A 64 3.22 19.84 -0.85
C ILE A 64 3.35 18.57 -1.70
N LEU A 65 4.07 17.56 -1.21
CA LEU A 65 4.18 16.26 -1.88
C LEU A 65 2.81 15.65 -2.16
N TYR A 66 1.93 15.67 -1.15
CA TYR A 66 0.56 15.17 -1.30
C TYR A 66 -0.23 15.92 -2.38
N GLU A 67 -0.20 17.25 -2.37
CA GLU A 67 -0.94 18.06 -3.34
C GLU A 67 -0.42 17.84 -4.77
N LEU A 68 0.89 17.68 -4.94
CA LEU A 68 1.49 17.36 -6.25
C LEU A 68 1.08 15.96 -6.73
N CYS A 69 1.10 14.95 -5.85
CA CYS A 69 0.62 13.61 -6.19
C CYS A 69 -0.87 13.64 -6.56
N ARG A 70 -1.69 14.34 -5.77
CA ARG A 70 -3.12 14.51 -6.03
C ARG A 70 -3.38 15.16 -7.40
N ARG A 71 -2.63 16.20 -7.76
CA ARG A 71 -2.74 16.85 -9.08
C ARG A 71 -2.30 15.94 -10.21
N LYS A 72 -1.24 15.14 -10.01
CA LYS A 72 -0.71 14.23 -11.03
C LYS A 72 -1.68 13.10 -11.38
N TYR A 73 -2.34 12.53 -10.37
CA TYR A 73 -3.22 11.37 -10.55
C TYR A 73 -4.71 11.73 -10.63
N ALA A 74 -5.09 12.96 -10.30
CA ALA A 74 -6.44 13.51 -10.42
C ALA A 74 -7.54 12.53 -9.95
N ASP A 75 -8.41 12.09 -10.85
CA ASP A 75 -9.55 11.20 -10.54
C ASP A 75 -9.12 9.81 -10.06
N LYS A 76 -7.91 9.37 -10.42
CA LYS A 76 -7.34 8.08 -9.96
C LYS A 76 -6.77 8.16 -8.56
N PHE A 77 -6.67 9.35 -7.97
CA PHE A 77 -6.15 9.54 -6.63
C PHE A 77 -7.22 9.24 -5.57
N THR A 78 -7.45 7.95 -5.32
CA THR A 78 -8.46 7.47 -4.35
C THR A 78 -7.94 7.40 -2.91
N ILE A 79 -6.65 7.66 -2.69
CA ILE A 79 -6.01 7.58 -1.36
C ILE A 79 -6.26 8.86 -0.56
N GLY A 80 -6.77 8.70 0.66
CA GLY A 80 -6.97 9.83 1.57
C GLY A 80 -5.64 10.44 2.07
N ARG A 81 -5.70 11.68 2.58
CA ARG A 81 -4.54 12.41 3.10
C ARG A 81 -3.72 11.59 4.11
N ASP A 82 -4.38 11.03 5.12
CA ASP A 82 -3.68 10.37 6.23
C ASP A 82 -3.05 9.04 5.79
N GLN A 83 -3.72 8.29 4.91
CA GLN A 83 -3.15 7.10 4.28
C GLN A 83 -1.93 7.45 3.41
N CYS A 84 -2.01 8.54 2.66
CA CYS A 84 -0.90 9.01 1.85
C CYS A 84 0.28 9.48 2.72
N TYR A 85 0.01 10.13 3.85
CA TYR A 85 1.05 10.53 4.81
C TYR A 85 1.72 9.32 5.44
N GLU A 86 0.95 8.29 5.78
CA GLU A 86 1.51 7.06 6.31
C GLU A 86 2.36 6.32 5.28
N LEU A 87 1.90 6.29 4.03
CA LEU A 87 2.68 5.78 2.89
C LEU A 87 4.02 6.52 2.75
N PHE A 88 4.03 7.85 2.88
CA PHE A 88 5.27 8.62 2.86
C PHE A 88 6.16 8.36 4.08
N ARG A 89 5.59 8.13 5.27
CA ARG A 89 6.37 7.81 6.48
C ARG A 89 7.04 6.45 6.37
N SER A 90 6.28 5.42 5.98
CA SER A 90 6.79 4.05 5.85
C SER A 90 7.88 3.93 4.79
N ASN A 91 7.85 4.79 3.76
CA ASN A 91 8.84 4.83 2.70
C ASN A 91 9.99 5.85 2.94
N GLY A 92 10.10 6.44 4.13
CA GLY A 92 11.19 7.37 4.45
C GLY A 92 11.13 8.71 3.67
N LEU A 93 9.99 9.03 3.05
CA LEU A 93 9.75 10.24 2.26
C LEU A 93 9.36 11.44 3.14
N CYS A 94 9.63 11.38 4.44
CA CYS A 94 9.44 12.48 5.38
C CYS A 94 10.78 13.18 5.63
N LEU A 95 10.77 14.51 5.78
CA LEU A 95 11.97 15.24 6.18
C LEU A 95 12.30 14.88 7.63
N ARG A 96 13.44 14.21 7.84
CA ARG A 96 13.94 13.94 9.19
C ARG A 96 14.47 15.25 9.78
N ARG A 97 13.89 15.70 10.89
CA ARG A 97 14.47 16.80 11.66
C ARG A 97 15.79 16.32 12.26
N ARG A 98 16.91 16.86 11.79
CA ARG A 98 18.21 16.66 12.44
C ARG A 98 18.18 17.47 13.75
N LYS A 99 18.26 16.81 14.90
CA LYS A 99 18.50 17.50 16.18
C LYS A 99 19.85 18.21 16.04
N ARG A 100 19.86 19.53 16.21
CA ARG A 100 21.08 20.33 16.36
C ARG A 100 21.53 20.26 17.81
#